data_AF-A0A447X3Z4-F1
#
_entry.id   AF-A0A447X3Z4-F1
#
_cell.length_a   1.000
_cell.length_b   1.000
_cell.length_c   1.000
_cell.angle_alpha   90.00
_cell.angle_beta   90.00
_cell.angle_gamma   90.00
#
_symmetry.space_group_name_H-M   'P 1'
#
loop_
_entity.id
_entity.type
_entity.pdbx_description
1 polymer ?
#
loop_
_entity_poly.entity_id
_entity_poly.type
_entity_poly.pdbx_seq_one_letter_code
_entity_poly.pdbx_strand_id
1 'polypeptide(L)'
;MIRKKILMAAIPLFVISGADAAVSLDRTRAVFDGSEKSMTLDISNDNKQLPYLAQAWIENENQEKIIAGPVIATLRFSALSRVRKAWSG
;
A
#
# COMPACT_ATOMS: atom_id res chain seq x y z
N MET A 1 -2.37 49.19 40.29
CA MET A 1 -2.63 49.41 38.85
C MET A 1 -1.28 49.29 38.15
N ILE A 2 -0.97 48.17 37.49
CA ILE A 2 -0.81 48.09 36.03
C ILE A 2 -0.91 46.60 35.65
N ARG A 3 -1.91 46.24 34.82
CA ARG A 3 -2.15 44.89 34.31
C ARG A 3 -1.21 44.63 33.14
N LYS A 4 -0.25 43.70 33.29
CA LYS A 4 0.53 43.19 32.16
C LYS A 4 -0.38 42.28 31.34
N LYS A 5 -0.86 42.77 30.19
CA LYS A 5 -1.62 41.98 29.22
C LYS A 5 -0.69 40.93 28.62
N ILE A 6 -0.88 39.67 28.97
CA ILE A 6 -0.23 38.54 28.30
C ILE A 6 -0.85 38.46 26.91
N LEU A 7 -0.17 39.01 25.91
CA LEU A 7 -0.41 38.72 24.51
C LEU A 7 0.75 37.82 24.06
N MET A 8 0.58 36.50 24.11
CA MET A 8 1.44 35.58 23.37
C MET A 8 0.60 34.92 22.29
N ALA A 9 1.09 35.08 21.06
CA ALA A 9 0.46 34.68 19.81
C ALA A 9 0.06 33.21 19.79
N ALA A 10 -1.12 32.92 19.26
CA ALA A 10 -1.55 31.56 18.95
C ALA A 10 -0.68 31.01 17.81
N ILE A 11 0.23 30.09 18.13
CA ILE A 11 0.99 29.31 17.15
C ILE A 11 0.02 28.25 16.59
N PRO A 12 -0.29 28.22 15.29
CA PRO A 12 -1.09 27.14 14.73
C PRO A 12 -0.24 25.87 14.75
N LEU A 13 -0.60 24.89 15.59
CA LEU A 13 -0.03 23.56 15.54
C LEU A 13 -0.44 22.92 14.21
N PHE A 14 0.48 22.86 13.24
CA PHE A 14 0.33 22.03 12.06
C PHE A 14 0.37 20.56 12.51
N VAL A 15 -0.80 19.93 12.58
CA VAL A 15 -0.91 18.48 12.75
C VAL A 15 -0.57 17.82 11.42
N ILE A 16 0.60 17.19 11.34
CA ILE A 16 1.00 16.39 10.19
C ILE A 16 0.39 15.01 10.41
N SER A 17 -0.65 14.67 9.64
CA SER A 17 -1.23 13.33 9.64
C SER A 17 -0.25 12.37 8.95
N GLY A 18 0.44 11.53 9.72
CA GLY A 18 1.14 10.37 9.19
C GLY A 18 0.14 9.27 8.84
N ALA A 19 0.30 8.63 7.69
CA ALA A 19 -0.42 7.40 7.38
C ALA A 19 0.50 6.21 7.66
N ASP A 20 0.12 5.36 8.60
CA ASP A 20 0.83 4.11 8.86
C ASP A 20 0.39 3.06 7.83
N ALA A 21 1.33 2.59 7.02
CA ALA A 21 1.13 1.49 6.10
C ALA A 21 1.80 0.23 6.66
N ALA A 22 0.98 -0.79 6.92
CA ALA A 22 1.48 -2.10 7.36
C ALA A 22 1.77 -3.03 6.18
N VAL A 23 1.22 -2.77 4.99
CA VAL A 23 1.49 -3.56 3.78
C VAL A 23 2.42 -2.77 2.88
N SER A 24 3.53 -3.40 2.48
CA SER A 24 4.53 -2.82 1.59
C SER A 24 4.65 -3.66 0.32
N LEU A 25 4.98 -2.98 -0.78
CA LEU A 25 5.37 -3.59 -2.05
C LEU A 25 6.87 -3.36 -2.26
N ASP A 26 7.51 -4.28 -2.96
CA ASP A 26 8.91 -4.15 -3.39
C ASP A 26 9.14 -2.97 -4.36
N ARG A 27 8.09 -2.48 -5.02
CA ARG A 27 8.15 -1.38 -6.00
C ARG A 27 6.84 -0.59 -6.11
N THR A 28 6.96 0.65 -6.60
CA THR A 28 5.83 1.58 -6.83
C THR A 28 5.22 1.49 -8.23
N ARG A 29 5.91 0.82 -9.16
CA ARG A 29 5.44 0.56 -10.53
C ARG A 29 5.96 -0.77 -11.03
N ALA A 30 5.17 -1.42 -11.88
CA ALA A 30 5.54 -2.66 -12.54
C ALA A 30 5.59 -2.40 -14.06
N VAL A 31 6.75 -2.61 -14.68
CA VAL A 31 6.90 -2.57 -16.13
C VAL A 31 6.87 -4.01 -16.63
N PHE A 32 5.81 -4.38 -17.36
CA PHE A 32 5.64 -5.72 -17.89
C PHE A 32 6.29 -5.82 -19.26
N ASP A 33 7.19 -6.79 -19.42
CA ASP A 33 7.77 -7.11 -20.72
C ASP A 33 6.76 -7.92 -21.52
N GLY A 34 6.37 -7.43 -22.70
CA GLY A 34 5.39 -8.10 -23.56
C GLY A 34 5.87 -9.44 -24.14
N SER A 35 7.17 -9.73 -24.08
CA SER A 35 7.74 -11.04 -24.46
C SER A 35 7.61 -12.09 -23.35
N GLU A 36 7.36 -11.66 -22.11
CA GLU A 36 7.25 -12.52 -20.94
C GLU A 36 5.79 -12.90 -20.66
N LYS A 37 5.58 -14.09 -20.08
CA LYS A 37 4.23 -14.59 -19.76
C LYS A 37 3.76 -14.22 -18.36
N SER A 38 4.68 -13.81 -17.49
CA SER A 38 4.39 -13.52 -16.09
C SER A 38 5.43 -12.59 -15.51
N MET A 39 5.01 -11.79 -14.53
CA MET A 39 5.92 -11.08 -13.65
C MET A 39 5.59 -11.39 -12.19
N THR A 40 6.57 -11.17 -11.31
CA THR A 40 6.43 -11.41 -9.87
C THR A 40 6.49 -10.09 -9.13
N LEU A 41 5.52 -9.85 -8.25
CA LEU A 41 5.49 -8.71 -7.32
C LEU A 41 5.56 -9.27 -5.90
N ASP A 42 6.46 -8.71 -5.09
CA ASP A 42 6.63 -9.14 -3.71
C ASP A 42 5.85 -8.21 -2.79
N ILE A 43 5.04 -8.80 -1.91
CA ILE A 43 4.19 -8.09 -0.95
C ILE A 43 4.56 -8.56 0.45
N SER A 44 4.78 -7.61 1.35
CA SER A 44 5.13 -7.84 2.75
C SER A 44 4.13 -7.19 3.70
N ASN A 45 3.96 -7.81 4.85
CA ASN A 45 3.28 -7.23 6.00
C ASN A 45 4.35 -6.83 7.03
N ASP A 46 4.61 -5.53 7.12
CA ASP A 46 5.56 -4.91 8.05
C ASP A 46 4.99 -4.79 9.46
N ASN A 47 3.68 -5.01 9.64
CA ASN A 47 3.09 -5.16 10.97
C ASN A 47 3.53 -6.50 11.59
N LYS A 48 4.34 -6.41 12.64
CA LYS A 48 4.88 -7.56 13.38
C LYS A 48 3.88 -8.22 14.33
N GLN A 49 2.71 -7.62 14.55
CA GLN A 49 1.75 -8.04 15.57
C GLN A 49 0.58 -8.84 15.00
N LEU A 50 0.13 -8.54 13.77
CA LEU A 50 -1.11 -9.09 13.22
C LEU A 50 -0.94 -9.56 11.78
N PRO A 51 -1.49 -10.74 11.40
CA PRO A 51 -1.53 -11.21 10.02
C PRO A 51 -2.61 -10.47 9.21
N TYR A 52 -2.32 -10.17 7.94
CA TYR A 52 -3.19 -9.35 7.08
C TYR A 52 -3.69 -10.16 5.89
N LEU A 53 -4.92 -9.92 5.44
CA LEU A 53 -5.43 -10.47 4.19
C LEU A 53 -5.12 -9.51 3.05
N ALA A 54 -4.37 -9.97 2.05
CA ALA A 54 -4.12 -9.22 0.83
C ALA A 54 -5.03 -9.73 -0.28
N GLN A 55 -5.74 -8.79 -0.92
CA GLN A 55 -6.55 -9.04 -2.09
C GLN A 55 -6.13 -8.07 -3.18
N ALA A 56 -5.77 -8.58 -4.36
CA ALA A 56 -5.29 -7.79 -5.48
C ALA A 56 -6.05 -8.09 -6.76
N TRP A 57 -6.31 -7.05 -7.56
CA TRP A 57 -6.83 -7.19 -8.91
C TRP A 57 -6.14 -6.21 -9.86
N ILE A 58 -6.39 -6.34 -11.17
CA ILE A 58 -5.86 -5.45 -12.21
C ILE A 58 -7.05 -4.79 -12.88
N GLU A 59 -6.96 -3.50 -13.08
CA GLU A 59 -7.96 -2.67 -13.74
C GLU A 59 -7.38 -2.08 -15.03
N ASN A 60 -8.25 -1.79 -16.00
CA ASN A 60 -7.88 -0.98 -17.17
C ASN A 60 -7.98 0.52 -16.84
N GLU A 61 -7.72 1.36 -17.84
CA GLU A 61 -7.81 2.82 -17.76
C GLU A 61 -9.22 3.34 -17.42
N ASN A 62 -10.25 2.53 -17.69
CA ASN A 62 -11.65 2.83 -17.35
C ASN A 62 -12.06 2.34 -15.96
N GLN A 63 -11.11 1.88 -15.13
CA GLN A 63 -11.35 1.30 -13.79
C GLN A 63 -12.16 0.00 -13.81
N GLU A 64 -12.18 -0.70 -14.94
CA GLU A 64 -12.84 -1.99 -15.07
C GLU A 64 -11.85 -3.11 -14.77
N LYS A 65 -12.26 -4.10 -13.97
CA LYS A 65 -11.42 -5.26 -13.65
C LYS A 65 -11.22 -6.13 -14.89
N ILE A 66 -9.98 -6.29 -15.33
CA ILE A 66 -9.65 -7.04 -16.56
C ILE A 66 -9.25 -8.50 -16.33
N ILE A 67 -9.33 -8.97 -15.09
CA ILE A 67 -8.92 -10.33 -14.70
C ILE A 67 -10.09 -11.09 -14.07
N ALA A 68 -10.11 -12.40 -14.33
CA ALA A 68 -11.08 -13.34 -13.76
C ALA A 68 -10.86 -13.50 -12.24
N GLY A 69 -11.38 -12.54 -11.47
CA GLY A 69 -11.39 -12.55 -10.01
C GLY A 69 -10.11 -12.01 -9.36
N PRO A 70 -10.21 -11.66 -8.06
CA PRO A 70 -9.08 -11.17 -7.30
C PRO A 70 -8.10 -12.30 -6.93
N VAL A 71 -6.82 -11.97 -6.89
CA VAL A 71 -5.79 -12.82 -6.27
C VAL A 71 -5.82 -12.58 -4.76
N ILE A 72 -5.98 -13.65 -3.98
CA ILE A 72 -6.08 -13.56 -2.52
C ILE A 72 -4.89 -14.29 -1.90
N ALA A 73 -4.21 -13.63 -0.95
CA ALA A 73 -3.12 -14.20 -0.18
C ALA A 73 -3.20 -13.77 1.29
N THR A 74 -2.92 -14.69 2.20
CA THR A 74 -2.77 -14.37 3.63
C THR A 74 -1.31 -14.02 3.92
N LEU A 75 -1.05 -12.79 4.37
CA LEU A 75 0.28 -12.32 4.72
C LEU A 75 0.55 -12.64 6.18
N ARG A 76 1.40 -13.65 6.39
CA ARG A 76 1.87 -14.06 7.71
C ARG A 76 2.97 -13.10 8.17
N PHE A 77 3.12 -12.96 9.49
CA PHE A 77 4.22 -12.20 10.07
C PHE A 77 5.56 -12.71 9.51
N SER A 78 6.42 -11.80 9.06
CA SER A 78 7.77 -12.08 8.55
C SER A 78 7.90 -13.03 7.33
N ALA A 79 6.81 -13.34 6.61
CA ALA A 79 6.85 -14.18 5.42
C ALA A 79 6.69 -13.36 4.13
N LEU A 80 7.71 -13.34 3.28
CA LEU A 80 7.62 -12.84 1.90
C LEU A 80 6.59 -13.68 1.14
N SER A 81 5.49 -13.05 0.73
CA SER A 81 4.45 -13.71 -0.05
C SER A 81 4.65 -13.35 -1.51
N ARG A 82 5.10 -14.34 -2.30
CA ARG A 82 5.33 -14.15 -3.73
C ARG A 82 4.00 -14.27 -4.49
N VAL A 83 3.50 -13.17 -5.03
CA VAL A 83 2.31 -13.19 -5.90
C VAL A 83 2.75 -13.34 -7.35
N ARG A 84 2.35 -14.45 -7.99
CA ARG A 84 2.60 -14.71 -9.42
C ARG A 84 1.28 -14.63 -10.17
N LYS A 85 1.23 -13.81 -11.22
CA LYS A 85 0.11 -13.81 -12.18
C LYS A 85 0.62 -14.20 -13.57
N ALA A 86 -0.04 -15.18 -14.19
CA ALA A 86 0.16 -15.56 -15.57
C ALA A 86 -0.85 -14.80 -16.46
N TRP A 87 -0.38 -14.23 -17.57
CA TRP A 87 -1.24 -13.63 -18.59
C TRP A 87 -1.71 -14.72 -19.57
N SER A 88 -3.01 -14.73 -19.89
CA SER A 88 -3.54 -15.44 -21.06
C SER A 88 -3.78 -14.41 -22.16
N GLY A 89 -3.08 -14.57 -23.28
CA GLY A 89 -3.29 -13.77 -24.50
C GLY A 89 -4.63 -14.04 -25.14
#